data_AF-A0AAV5C1V2-F1
#
_entry.id   AF-A0AAV5C1V2-F1
#
_cell.length_a   1.000
_cell.length_b   1.000
_cell.length_c   1.000
_cell.angle_alpha   90.00
_cell.angle_beta   90.00
_cell.angle_gamma   90.00
#
_symmetry.space_group_name_H-M   'P 1'
#
loop_
_entity.id
_entity.type
_entity.pdbx_description
1 polymer ?
#
loop_
_entity_poly.entity_id
_entity_poly.type
_entity_poly.pdbx_seq_one_letter_code
_entity_poly.pdbx_strand_id
1 'polypeptide(L)'
;MSALKLLVVLCGTAMMAAGQAPKQQPAPVVIGRAMNGPPKNMNIPPNTKYKIITPGFHKRKYEVACSEKGRPGCYVGCPANCPNKCLVFCSYCMSFCMCDIFPGTSCGDPRFTGGDGNTFYFHGKKDENFCILSDNNLHINAHFIGNHNPDLKRDFTWVQALGISFGDHRLYIGARRSVEWDEEEDHIQITLDGEPVDVDAVKNARWTSKALSVTRMDAVNTVMVELDGVFSISANAVPITDDDNRIHKYGRTNTDSLVHLDLGFKFHALTNHVDGVLGQTYRPNYVNKLDIRAKMPIMGGAPKYIVSSSSLFSTDCAVSRFHHRNNSTSTRRAVVSSSAS
;
A
#
# COMPACT_ATOMS: atom_id res chain seq x y z
N MET A 1 -58.89 61.82 64.22
CA MET A 1 -58.39 62.33 62.93
C MET A 1 -57.58 61.24 62.27
N SER A 2 -58.06 60.80 61.10
CA SER A 2 -57.44 60.01 60.01
C SER A 2 -56.49 58.85 60.31
N ALA A 3 -56.56 57.68 59.67
CA ALA A 3 -57.50 56.98 58.82
C ALA A 3 -56.83 55.62 58.59
N LEU A 4 -57.40 54.52 59.08
CA LEU A 4 -56.92 53.17 58.79
C LEU A 4 -57.71 52.68 57.57
N LYS A 5 -57.11 52.70 56.37
CA LYS A 5 -57.67 52.04 55.18
C LYS A 5 -56.71 50.96 54.69
N LEU A 6 -57.23 49.75 54.81
CA LEU A 6 -56.68 48.45 54.43
C LEU A 6 -56.33 48.44 52.93
N LEU A 7 -55.07 48.13 52.61
CA LEU A 7 -54.59 47.94 51.24
C LEU A 7 -54.84 46.48 50.84
N VAL A 8 -55.69 46.25 49.84
CA VAL A 8 -55.91 44.93 49.24
C VAL A 8 -54.76 44.64 48.27
N VAL A 9 -54.02 43.55 48.54
CA VAL A 9 -52.93 43.06 47.69
C VAL A 9 -53.53 42.16 46.60
N LEU A 10 -53.45 42.61 45.34
CA LEU A 10 -53.74 41.80 44.16
C LEU A 10 -52.45 41.09 43.71
N CYS A 11 -52.44 39.77 43.85
CA CYS A 11 -51.35 38.88 43.45
C CYS A 11 -51.44 38.64 41.93
N GLY A 12 -50.59 39.32 41.15
CA GLY A 12 -50.41 39.06 39.73
C GLY A 12 -49.31 38.03 39.50
N THR A 13 -49.66 36.82 39.07
CA THR A 13 -48.72 35.77 38.69
C THR A 13 -48.12 36.06 37.31
N ALA A 14 -46.84 36.41 37.27
CA ALA A 14 -46.08 36.54 36.03
C ALA A 14 -45.69 35.15 35.51
N MET A 15 -46.29 34.71 34.40
CA MET A 15 -45.82 33.53 33.66
C MET A 15 -44.51 33.87 32.94
N MET A 16 -43.41 33.26 33.37
CA MET A 16 -42.14 33.30 32.63
C MET A 16 -42.22 32.31 31.46
N ALA A 17 -42.15 32.84 30.23
CA ALA A 17 -42.00 32.04 29.03
C ALA A 17 -40.58 31.45 28.98
N ALA A 18 -40.48 30.11 29.01
CA ALA A 18 -39.23 29.39 28.80
C ALA A 18 -38.77 29.58 27.34
N GLY A 19 -37.68 30.33 27.14
CA GLY A 19 -37.04 30.49 25.85
C GLY A 19 -36.47 29.15 25.37
N GLN A 20 -36.93 28.67 24.22
CA GLN A 20 -36.34 27.53 23.53
C GLN A 20 -34.94 27.92 23.03
N ALA A 21 -33.93 27.12 23.39
CA ALA A 21 -32.59 27.26 22.82
C ALA A 21 -32.65 27.12 21.29
N PRO A 22 -31.94 27.97 20.53
CA PRO A 22 -31.93 27.89 19.07
C PRO A 22 -31.35 26.54 18.63
N LYS A 23 -32.13 25.76 17.86
CA LYS A 23 -31.64 24.56 17.19
C LYS A 23 -30.47 24.97 16.28
N GLN A 24 -29.25 24.51 16.60
CA GLN A 24 -28.09 24.68 15.71
C GLN A 24 -28.45 24.11 14.34
N GLN A 25 -28.39 24.95 13.30
CA GLN A 25 -28.51 24.49 11.92
C GLN A 25 -27.38 23.47 11.65
N PRO A 26 -27.69 22.30 11.05
CA PRO A 26 -26.65 21.35 10.66
C PRO A 26 -25.67 22.05 9.70
N ALA A 27 -24.37 21.83 9.92
CA ALA A 27 -23.32 22.40 9.08
C ALA A 27 -23.54 22.04 7.60
N PRO A 28 -23.24 22.94 6.65
CA PRO A 28 -23.46 22.70 5.23
C PRO A 28 -22.72 21.45 4.77
N VAL A 29 -23.37 20.60 3.98
CA VAL A 29 -22.76 19.36 3.46
C VAL A 29 -21.97 19.68 2.20
N VAL A 30 -20.69 19.27 2.16
CA VAL A 30 -19.76 19.55 1.05
C VAL A 30 -19.58 18.29 0.18
N ILE A 31 -19.52 18.47 -1.15
CA ILE A 31 -19.14 17.40 -2.07
C ILE A 31 -17.60 17.32 -2.13
N GLY A 32 -17.06 16.17 -1.77
CA GLY A 32 -15.63 15.89 -1.76
C GLY A 32 -15.05 15.62 -3.15
N ARG A 33 -13.73 15.51 -3.22
CA ARG A 33 -13.00 15.29 -4.48
C ARG A 33 -12.49 13.86 -4.58
N ALA A 34 -12.87 13.17 -5.65
CA ALA A 34 -12.24 11.93 -6.07
C ALA A 34 -11.00 12.26 -6.90
N MET A 35 -9.81 11.90 -6.42
CA MET A 35 -8.55 12.23 -7.08
C MET A 35 -7.76 10.98 -7.46
N ASN A 36 -7.09 11.01 -8.62
CA ASN A 36 -6.21 9.94 -9.11
C ASN A 36 -4.82 9.97 -8.42
N GLY A 37 -4.75 10.49 -7.19
CA GLY A 37 -3.52 10.76 -6.43
C GLY A 37 -3.58 12.09 -5.65
N PRO A 38 -2.75 12.29 -4.61
CA PRO A 38 -2.68 13.55 -3.86
C PRO A 38 -2.28 14.72 -4.76
N PRO A 39 -2.84 15.93 -4.57
CA PRO A 39 -2.29 17.13 -5.17
C PRO A 39 -0.79 17.27 -4.87
N LYS A 40 0.02 17.77 -5.81
CA LYS A 40 1.49 17.85 -5.70
C LYS A 40 2.04 18.57 -4.45
N ASN A 41 1.21 19.36 -3.76
CA ASN A 41 1.56 20.10 -2.54
C ASN A 41 0.87 19.56 -1.28
N MET A 42 0.17 18.43 -1.38
CA MET A 42 -0.58 17.84 -0.29
C MET A 42 0.20 16.68 0.32
N ASN A 43 0.84 16.94 1.45
CA ASN A 43 1.50 15.91 2.22
C ASN A 43 0.48 15.32 3.22
N ILE A 44 0.01 14.10 2.98
CA ILE A 44 -0.90 13.39 3.89
C ILE A 44 -0.02 12.75 4.97
N PRO A 45 -0.17 13.14 6.26
CA PRO A 45 0.60 12.52 7.32
C PRO A 45 0.42 10.98 7.33
N PRO A 46 1.49 10.20 7.56
CA PRO A 46 1.40 8.73 7.53
C PRO A 46 0.38 8.12 8.50
N ASN A 47 0.01 8.85 9.57
CA ASN A 47 -0.94 8.40 10.60
C ASN A 47 -2.35 8.97 10.40
N THR A 48 -2.64 9.60 9.26
CA THR A 48 -3.98 10.09 8.99
C THR A 48 -4.97 8.93 8.88
N LYS A 49 -6.07 9.01 9.62
CA LYS A 49 -7.14 8.02 9.57
C LYS A 49 -7.83 8.05 8.20
N TYR A 50 -8.04 6.88 7.62
CA TYR A 50 -8.79 6.71 6.39
C TYR A 50 -9.79 5.56 6.53
N LYS A 51 -10.80 5.55 5.66
CA LYS A 51 -11.71 4.43 5.47
C LYS A 51 -11.37 3.74 4.16
N ILE A 52 -11.32 2.41 4.16
CA ILE A 52 -11.19 1.63 2.92
C ILE A 52 -12.60 1.35 2.41
N ILE A 53 -12.83 1.65 1.14
CA ILE A 53 -14.07 1.34 0.44
C ILE A 53 -13.74 0.38 -0.70
N THR A 54 -14.41 -0.76 -0.70
CA THR A 54 -14.33 -1.75 -1.77
C THR A 54 -15.55 -1.56 -2.67
N PRO A 55 -15.39 -1.08 -3.92
CA PRO A 55 -16.48 -1.04 -4.85
C PRO A 55 -16.88 -2.49 -5.20
N GLY A 56 -18.10 -2.88 -4.93
CA GLY A 56 -18.64 -4.17 -5.36
C GLY A 56 -18.86 -4.20 -6.88
N PHE A 57 -18.79 -5.41 -7.44
CA PHE A 57 -19.06 -5.64 -8.85
C PHE A 57 -20.41 -5.01 -9.25
N HIS A 58 -20.40 -4.20 -10.32
CA HIS A 58 -21.54 -3.49 -10.91
C HIS A 58 -22.09 -2.23 -10.21
N LYS A 59 -21.57 -1.80 -9.05
CA LYS A 59 -21.98 -0.51 -8.42
C LYS A 59 -20.90 0.56 -8.57
N ARG A 60 -21.01 1.42 -9.58
CA ARG A 60 -19.98 2.45 -9.89
C ARG A 60 -19.99 3.70 -8.99
N LYS A 61 -20.88 3.79 -7.99
CA LYS A 61 -21.05 4.98 -7.15
C LYS A 61 -21.09 4.61 -5.66
N TYR A 62 -19.90 4.41 -5.09
CA TYR A 62 -19.75 4.33 -3.64
C TYR A 62 -19.42 5.70 -3.12
N GLU A 63 -20.35 6.31 -2.39
CA GLU A 63 -20.17 7.60 -1.72
C GLU A 63 -20.15 7.37 -0.20
N VAL A 64 -19.14 7.93 0.46
CA VAL A 64 -19.03 7.90 1.91
C VAL A 64 -19.47 9.23 2.48
N ALA A 65 -20.45 9.19 3.39
CA ALA A 65 -20.72 10.29 4.29
C ALA A 65 -19.64 10.35 5.38
N CYS A 66 -18.82 11.38 5.32
CA CYS A 66 -17.86 11.78 6.33
C CYS A 66 -18.52 12.79 7.28
N SER A 67 -18.56 12.46 8.56
CA SER A 67 -19.01 13.37 9.61
C SER A 67 -17.96 13.39 10.71
N GLU A 68 -17.16 14.46 10.78
CA GLU A 68 -16.16 14.68 11.82
C GLU A 68 -16.60 15.85 12.71
N LYS A 69 -16.44 15.71 14.03
CA LYS A 69 -16.78 16.78 14.98
C LYS A 69 -16.03 18.07 14.63
N GLY A 70 -16.76 19.18 14.49
CA GLY A 70 -16.19 20.49 14.21
C GLY A 70 -15.89 20.76 12.73
N ARG A 71 -16.32 19.91 11.80
CA ARG A 71 -16.17 20.10 10.35
C ARG A 71 -17.50 19.94 9.61
N PRO A 72 -17.69 20.64 8.47
CA PRO A 72 -18.84 20.40 7.61
C PRO A 72 -18.86 18.92 7.17
N GLY A 73 -20.02 18.27 7.25
CA GLY A 73 -20.19 16.90 6.77
C GLY A 73 -19.90 16.85 5.27
N CYS A 74 -19.42 15.72 4.75
CA CYS A 74 -19.05 15.66 3.34
C CYS A 74 -19.27 14.30 2.69
N TYR A 75 -19.61 14.30 1.40
CA TYR A 75 -19.78 13.08 0.60
C TYR A 75 -18.60 12.90 -0.34
N VAL A 76 -17.91 11.77 -0.26
CA VAL A 76 -16.74 11.46 -1.10
C VAL A 76 -16.96 10.17 -1.87
N GLY A 77 -16.91 10.22 -3.20
CA GLY A 77 -16.95 9.05 -4.07
C GLY A 77 -15.57 8.45 -4.33
N CYS A 78 -15.44 7.17 -4.67
CA CYS A 78 -14.15 6.61 -5.14
C CYS A 78 -13.77 7.13 -6.54
N PRO A 79 -12.48 7.37 -6.83
CA PRO A 79 -12.02 7.66 -8.20
C PRO A 79 -12.39 6.53 -9.16
N ALA A 80 -12.84 6.89 -10.37
CA ALA A 80 -13.35 5.93 -11.35
C ALA A 80 -12.28 4.97 -11.90
N ASN A 81 -11.01 5.33 -11.76
CA ASN A 81 -9.86 4.52 -12.16
C ASN A 81 -9.35 3.60 -11.04
N CYS A 82 -9.97 3.60 -9.85
CA CYS A 82 -9.57 2.67 -8.80
C CYS A 82 -10.15 1.30 -9.14
N PRO A 83 -9.32 0.28 -9.37
CA PRO A 83 -9.80 -1.01 -9.85
C PRO A 83 -10.68 -1.69 -8.79
N ASN A 84 -10.23 -1.75 -7.52
CA ASN A 84 -10.91 -2.57 -6.51
C ASN A 84 -11.05 -1.95 -5.11
N LYS A 85 -10.24 -0.95 -4.73
CA LYS A 85 -10.30 -0.31 -3.40
C LYS A 85 -9.91 1.16 -3.48
N CYS A 86 -10.62 2.02 -2.74
CA CYS A 86 -10.25 3.41 -2.56
C CYS A 86 -10.14 3.78 -1.08
N LEU A 87 -9.23 4.68 -0.78
CA LEU A 87 -9.00 5.23 0.54
C LEU A 87 -9.71 6.56 0.65
N VAL A 88 -10.63 6.69 1.60
CA VAL A 88 -11.36 7.92 1.87
C VAL A 88 -10.79 8.58 3.12
N PHE A 89 -10.22 9.77 2.94
CA PHE A 89 -9.70 10.61 3.99
C PHE A 89 -10.76 11.66 4.36
N CYS A 90 -11.62 11.32 5.32
CA CYS A 90 -12.69 12.22 5.78
C CYS A 90 -12.15 13.56 6.27
N SER A 91 -10.95 13.57 6.85
CA SER A 91 -10.29 14.77 7.33
C SER A 91 -9.95 15.79 6.25
N TYR A 92 -9.89 15.36 4.99
CA TYR A 92 -9.59 16.20 3.83
C TYR A 92 -10.72 16.23 2.81
N CYS A 93 -11.80 15.50 3.07
CA CYS A 93 -12.89 15.30 2.13
C CYS A 93 -12.42 14.84 0.73
N MET A 94 -11.48 13.89 0.72
CA MET A 94 -10.86 13.37 -0.49
C MET A 94 -10.79 11.84 -0.49
N SER A 95 -10.75 11.28 -1.68
CA SER A 95 -10.52 9.86 -1.90
C SER A 95 -9.47 9.64 -2.97
N PHE A 96 -8.82 8.49 -2.89
CA PHE A 96 -7.71 8.11 -3.74
C PHE A 96 -7.69 6.60 -3.95
N CYS A 97 -7.08 6.14 -5.03
CA CYS A 97 -6.81 4.71 -5.17
C CYS A 97 -5.71 4.32 -4.18
N MET A 98 -5.87 3.16 -3.55
CA MET A 98 -4.88 2.64 -2.58
C MET A 98 -3.46 2.63 -3.15
N CYS A 99 -3.35 2.44 -4.47
CA CYS A 99 -2.11 2.36 -5.23
C CYS A 99 -1.42 3.69 -5.53
N ASP A 100 -2.08 4.85 -5.35
CA ASP A 100 -1.64 6.14 -5.89
C ASP A 100 -1.00 7.10 -4.87
N ILE A 101 -0.96 6.74 -3.59
CA ILE A 101 -0.63 7.71 -2.52
C ILE A 101 0.62 7.35 -1.75
N PHE A 102 0.85 6.07 -1.48
CA PHE A 102 1.83 5.68 -0.48
C PHE A 102 3.15 5.27 -1.13
N PRO A 103 4.29 5.86 -0.71
CA PRO A 103 5.61 5.32 -1.04
C PRO A 103 5.67 3.83 -0.73
N GLY A 104 6.21 3.06 -1.67
CA GLY A 104 6.27 1.61 -1.61
C GLY A 104 5.04 0.89 -2.14
N THR A 105 4.06 1.54 -2.78
CA THR A 105 2.98 0.79 -3.44
C THR A 105 3.43 0.17 -4.76
N SER A 106 2.87 -0.98 -5.14
CA SER A 106 2.94 -1.56 -6.47
C SER A 106 1.58 -2.13 -6.87
N CYS A 107 1.02 -1.70 -8.00
CA CYS A 107 -0.26 -2.21 -8.49
C CYS A 107 -0.31 -2.32 -10.01
N GLY A 108 -1.19 -3.17 -10.52
CA GLY A 108 -1.41 -3.36 -11.95
C GLY A 108 -0.14 -3.78 -12.71
N ASP A 109 0.05 -3.21 -13.90
CA ASP A 109 1.13 -3.57 -14.86
C ASP A 109 2.48 -2.92 -14.50
N PRO A 110 3.25 -3.55 -13.60
CA PRO A 110 3.36 -3.08 -12.24
C PRO A 110 3.95 -1.67 -12.15
N ARG A 111 3.13 -0.82 -11.55
CA ARG A 111 3.42 0.58 -11.28
C ARG A 111 3.80 0.74 -9.83
N PHE A 112 5.05 1.12 -9.59
CA PHE A 112 5.65 1.35 -8.28
C PHE A 112 5.58 2.82 -7.89
N THR A 113 5.40 3.12 -6.61
CA THR A 113 5.67 4.45 -6.04
C THR A 113 6.94 4.37 -5.21
N GLY A 114 7.98 5.11 -5.59
CA GLY A 114 9.27 5.12 -4.91
C GLY A 114 9.25 5.77 -3.52
N GLY A 115 10.32 5.54 -2.74
CA GLY A 115 10.58 6.22 -1.48
C GLY A 115 10.72 7.74 -1.62
N ASP A 116 11.04 8.22 -2.82
CA ASP A 116 11.06 9.63 -3.21
C ASP A 116 9.67 10.19 -3.56
N GLY A 117 8.62 9.37 -3.46
CA GLY A 117 7.23 9.73 -3.76
C GLY A 117 6.88 9.75 -5.24
N ASN A 118 7.81 9.44 -6.14
CA ASN A 118 7.53 9.43 -7.58
C ASN A 118 7.06 8.04 -8.04
N THR A 119 6.06 8.04 -8.92
CA THR A 119 5.51 6.82 -9.50
C THR A 119 6.20 6.46 -10.81
N PHE A 120 6.49 5.18 -11.00
CA PHE A 120 7.17 4.64 -12.19
C PHE A 120 6.70 3.23 -12.52
N TYR A 121 6.93 2.82 -13.77
CA TYR A 121 6.61 1.50 -14.28
C TYR A 121 7.88 0.65 -14.37
N PHE A 122 7.78 -0.61 -13.97
CA PHE A 122 8.84 -1.59 -14.19
C PHE A 122 8.24 -2.81 -14.88
N HIS A 123 8.46 -2.95 -16.18
CA HIS A 123 7.81 -4.01 -16.96
C HIS A 123 8.32 -5.41 -16.66
N GLY A 124 9.55 -5.56 -16.12
CA GLY A 124 10.13 -6.87 -15.89
C GLY A 124 10.03 -7.78 -17.11
N LYS A 125 9.77 -9.06 -16.87
CA LYS A 125 9.48 -10.06 -17.90
C LYS A 125 8.61 -11.16 -17.30
N LYS A 126 7.76 -11.74 -18.14
CA LYS A 126 6.91 -12.88 -17.78
C LYS A 126 7.75 -14.07 -17.30
N ASP A 127 7.27 -14.71 -16.25
CA ASP A 127 7.80 -15.92 -15.62
C ASP A 127 9.25 -15.78 -15.13
N GLU A 128 9.63 -14.55 -14.75
CA GLU A 128 10.96 -14.22 -14.23
C GLU A 128 10.89 -13.56 -12.84
N ASN A 129 11.98 -13.67 -12.09
CA ASN A 129 12.13 -13.11 -10.76
C ASN A 129 13.02 -11.86 -10.82
N PHE A 130 12.59 -10.80 -10.13
CA PHE A 130 13.34 -9.55 -10.06
C PHE A 130 13.55 -9.10 -8.63
N CYS A 131 14.76 -8.65 -8.31
CA CYS A 131 15.10 -8.03 -7.03
C CYS A 131 14.49 -6.62 -6.94
N ILE A 132 13.42 -6.51 -6.17
CA ILE A 132 12.74 -5.23 -5.95
C ILE A 132 13.37 -4.45 -4.79
N LEU A 133 13.94 -5.13 -3.80
CA LEU A 133 14.68 -4.50 -2.71
C LEU A 133 15.80 -5.42 -2.22
N SER A 134 17.00 -4.88 -2.04
CA SER A 134 18.07 -5.56 -1.33
C SER A 134 18.82 -4.58 -0.43
N ASP A 135 18.94 -4.98 0.82
CA ASP A 135 19.72 -4.32 1.87
C ASP A 135 20.48 -5.39 2.68
N ASN A 136 21.29 -4.99 3.66
CA ASN A 136 22.19 -5.88 4.39
C ASN A 136 21.47 -7.05 5.08
N ASN A 137 20.27 -6.81 5.61
CA ASN A 137 19.49 -7.76 6.41
C ASN A 137 18.11 -8.09 5.83
N LEU A 138 17.79 -7.56 4.65
CA LEU A 138 16.49 -7.75 4.00
C LEU A 138 16.68 -7.85 2.49
N HIS A 139 16.18 -8.93 1.90
CA HIS A 139 16.15 -9.12 0.45
C HIS A 139 14.74 -9.48 0.02
N ILE A 140 14.22 -8.80 -0.98
CA ILE A 140 12.88 -9.02 -1.53
C ILE A 140 12.97 -9.16 -3.03
N ASN A 141 12.57 -10.33 -3.51
CA ASN A 141 12.31 -10.59 -4.91
C ASN A 141 10.82 -10.62 -5.17
N ALA A 142 10.44 -10.28 -6.39
CA ALA A 142 9.10 -10.44 -6.91
C ALA A 142 9.11 -11.37 -8.12
N HIS A 143 8.17 -12.32 -8.15
CA HIS A 143 7.88 -13.14 -9.30
C HIS A 143 6.86 -12.44 -10.20
N PHE A 144 7.20 -12.30 -11.48
CA PHE A 144 6.37 -11.62 -12.46
C PHE A 144 5.67 -12.66 -13.32
N ILE A 145 4.33 -12.62 -13.34
CA ILE A 145 3.55 -13.27 -14.39
C ILE A 145 3.31 -12.29 -15.53
N GLY A 146 2.82 -12.78 -16.66
CA GLY A 146 2.49 -11.89 -17.75
C GLY A 146 1.66 -12.51 -18.85
N ASN A 147 1.21 -11.63 -19.73
CA ASN A 147 0.46 -11.98 -20.91
C ASN A 147 0.88 -11.14 -22.12
N HIS A 148 0.64 -11.67 -23.31
CA HIS A 148 1.00 -11.04 -24.56
C HIS A 148 -0.23 -10.78 -25.41
N ASN A 149 -0.33 -9.56 -25.94
CA ASN A 149 -1.28 -9.24 -27.00
C ASN A 149 -0.50 -9.08 -28.32
N PRO A 150 -0.74 -9.94 -29.33
CA PRO A 150 -0.06 -9.87 -30.63
C PRO A 150 -0.20 -8.52 -31.36
N ASP A 151 -1.28 -7.78 -31.09
CA ASP A 151 -1.50 -6.46 -31.68
C ASP A 151 -0.59 -5.36 -31.07
N LEU A 152 0.07 -5.67 -29.96
CA LEU A 152 0.91 -4.75 -29.19
C LEU A 152 2.35 -5.23 -29.17
N LYS A 153 3.27 -4.27 -29.22
CA LYS A 153 4.72 -4.54 -29.22
C LYS A 153 5.29 -4.88 -27.84
N ARG A 154 4.45 -4.82 -26.79
CA ARG A 154 4.89 -4.97 -25.40
C ARG A 154 4.15 -6.11 -24.74
N ASP A 155 4.87 -6.81 -23.87
CA ASP A 155 4.26 -7.70 -22.90
C ASP A 155 3.73 -6.91 -21.72
N PHE A 156 2.70 -7.46 -21.09
CA PHE A 156 2.16 -6.97 -19.83
C PHE A 156 2.56 -7.94 -18.73
N THR A 157 2.93 -7.40 -17.58
CA THR A 157 3.35 -8.22 -16.45
C THR A 157 2.67 -7.76 -15.18
N TRP A 158 2.64 -8.64 -14.17
CA TRP A 158 2.09 -8.34 -12.86
C TRP A 158 2.88 -9.11 -11.80
N VAL A 159 2.96 -8.57 -10.58
CA VAL A 159 3.63 -9.27 -9.48
C VAL A 159 2.68 -10.32 -8.91
N GLN A 160 3.01 -11.60 -9.04
CA GLN A 160 2.20 -12.69 -8.48
C GLN A 160 2.68 -13.11 -7.09
N ALA A 161 3.98 -13.03 -6.82
CA ALA A 161 4.52 -13.48 -5.54
C ALA A 161 5.73 -12.67 -5.10
N LEU A 162 5.99 -12.69 -3.80
CA LEU A 162 7.17 -12.14 -3.15
C LEU A 162 7.95 -13.26 -2.45
N GLY A 163 9.26 -13.27 -2.64
CA GLY A 163 10.21 -14.01 -1.81
C GLY A 163 10.98 -13.04 -0.95
N ILE A 164 10.84 -13.16 0.36
CA ILE A 164 11.45 -12.25 1.33
C ILE A 164 12.43 -13.06 2.17
N SER A 165 13.71 -12.68 2.14
CA SER A 165 14.77 -13.30 2.95
C SER A 165 15.25 -12.32 4.01
N PHE A 166 15.29 -12.76 5.27
CA PHE A 166 15.76 -11.97 6.42
C PHE A 166 16.35 -12.90 7.49
N GLY A 167 17.56 -12.58 7.97
CA GLY A 167 18.30 -13.54 8.81
C GLY A 167 18.43 -14.89 8.10
N ASP A 168 18.05 -15.97 8.80
CA ASP A 168 18.00 -17.33 8.23
C ASP A 168 16.59 -17.73 7.75
N HIS A 169 15.64 -16.78 7.75
CA HIS A 169 14.24 -17.03 7.45
C HIS A 169 13.87 -16.67 6.01
N ARG A 170 12.87 -17.38 5.48
CA ARG A 170 12.29 -17.19 4.14
C ARG A 170 10.78 -17.08 4.24
N LEU A 171 10.25 -15.93 3.84
CA LEU A 171 8.82 -15.65 3.82
C LEU A 171 8.33 -15.55 2.37
N TYR A 172 7.33 -16.37 2.04
CA TYR A 172 6.59 -16.30 0.79
C TYR A 172 5.27 -15.57 0.98
N ILE A 173 4.91 -14.70 0.05
CA ILE A 173 3.56 -14.13 -0.07
C ILE A 173 3.17 -14.22 -1.53
N GLY A 174 2.12 -14.96 -1.87
CA GLY A 174 1.72 -15.20 -3.25
C GLY A 174 0.22 -15.09 -3.48
N ALA A 175 -0.14 -14.75 -4.72
CA ALA A 175 -1.48 -14.91 -5.26
C ALA A 175 -1.62 -16.29 -5.92
N ARG A 176 -2.55 -17.10 -5.43
CA ARG A 176 -2.92 -18.38 -6.03
C ARG A 176 -3.60 -18.12 -7.37
N ARG A 177 -3.15 -18.85 -8.39
CA ARG A 177 -3.74 -18.81 -9.72
C ARG A 177 -5.19 -19.31 -9.67
N SER A 178 -6.07 -18.63 -10.39
CA SER A 178 -7.43 -19.10 -10.66
C SER A 178 -7.80 -18.92 -12.12
N VAL A 179 -8.61 -19.84 -12.64
CA VAL A 179 -9.21 -19.74 -13.98
C VAL A 179 -10.31 -18.68 -13.94
N GLU A 180 -11.23 -18.81 -13.01
CA GLU A 180 -12.32 -17.87 -12.75
C GLU A 180 -12.14 -17.23 -11.37
N TRP A 181 -12.31 -15.91 -11.29
CA TRP A 181 -12.21 -15.21 -10.02
C TRP A 181 -13.47 -15.43 -9.17
N ASP A 182 -13.28 -15.96 -7.98
CA ASP A 182 -14.27 -15.97 -6.91
C ASP A 182 -13.79 -15.02 -5.79
N GLU A 183 -14.60 -14.02 -5.44
CA GLU A 183 -14.27 -13.03 -4.42
C GLU A 183 -14.37 -13.56 -2.98
N GLU A 184 -15.10 -14.66 -2.78
CA GLU A 184 -15.26 -15.32 -1.48
C GLU A 184 -14.16 -16.35 -1.19
N GLU A 185 -13.49 -16.85 -2.23
CA GLU A 185 -12.35 -17.75 -2.11
C GLU A 185 -11.08 -16.98 -1.72
N ASP A 186 -10.27 -17.55 -0.83
CA ASP A 186 -8.98 -16.96 -0.48
C ASP A 186 -7.90 -17.35 -1.49
N HIS A 187 -7.40 -16.35 -2.20
CA HIS A 187 -6.33 -16.48 -3.18
C HIS A 187 -4.97 -16.03 -2.63
N ILE A 188 -4.86 -15.62 -1.36
CA ILE A 188 -3.56 -15.35 -0.74
C ILE A 188 -2.97 -16.62 -0.14
N GLN A 189 -1.70 -16.87 -0.44
CA GLN A 189 -0.91 -17.94 0.16
C GLN A 189 0.33 -17.35 0.85
N ILE A 190 0.59 -17.78 2.09
CA ILE A 190 1.74 -17.34 2.88
C ILE A 190 2.43 -18.56 3.47
N THR A 191 3.76 -18.60 3.37
CA THR A 191 4.58 -19.59 4.09
C THR A 191 5.75 -18.92 4.77
N LEU A 192 6.13 -19.40 5.94
CA LEU A 192 7.35 -19.04 6.65
C LEU A 192 8.22 -20.28 6.77
N ASP A 193 9.43 -20.23 6.21
CA ASP A 193 10.40 -21.33 6.18
C ASP A 193 9.86 -22.62 5.55
N GLY A 194 8.93 -22.47 4.59
CA GLY A 194 8.25 -23.58 3.92
C GLY A 194 7.00 -24.07 4.64
N GLU A 195 6.75 -23.63 5.87
CA GLU A 195 5.56 -24.00 6.63
C GLU A 195 4.39 -23.02 6.35
N PRO A 196 3.16 -23.52 6.14
CA PRO A 196 1.99 -22.66 5.95
C PRO A 196 1.74 -21.71 7.12
N VAL A 197 1.37 -20.47 6.81
CA VAL A 197 0.86 -19.50 7.79
C VAL A 197 -0.66 -19.46 7.70
N ASP A 198 -1.31 -20.28 8.53
CA ASP A 198 -2.76 -20.37 8.55
C ASP A 198 -3.37 -19.27 9.42
N VAL A 199 -4.18 -18.41 8.78
CA VAL A 199 -4.94 -17.35 9.42
C VAL A 199 -6.40 -17.50 9.03
N ASP A 200 -7.28 -17.63 10.02
CA ASP A 200 -8.72 -17.76 9.81
C ASP A 200 -9.24 -16.71 8.81
N ALA A 201 -10.18 -17.11 7.95
CA ALA A 201 -10.79 -16.26 6.93
C ALA A 201 -11.82 -15.27 7.54
N VAL A 202 -11.37 -14.51 8.54
CA VAL A 202 -12.17 -13.54 9.28
C VAL A 202 -11.38 -12.25 9.41
N LYS A 203 -12.02 -11.12 9.15
CA LYS A 203 -11.39 -9.81 9.28
C LYS A 203 -10.80 -9.62 10.69
N ASN A 204 -9.58 -9.11 10.74
CA ASN A 204 -8.75 -8.93 11.94
C ASN A 204 -8.24 -10.23 12.60
N ALA A 205 -8.51 -11.41 12.04
CA ALA A 205 -7.82 -12.62 12.48
C ALA A 205 -6.30 -12.41 12.30
N ARG A 206 -5.53 -12.90 13.28
CA ARG A 206 -4.11 -12.62 13.39
C ARG A 206 -3.34 -13.88 13.73
N TRP A 207 -2.29 -14.12 12.98
CA TRP A 207 -1.26 -15.09 13.29
C TRP A 207 0.02 -14.38 13.69
N THR A 208 0.79 -14.99 14.59
CA THR A 208 2.04 -14.43 15.11
C THR A 208 3.08 -15.51 15.33
N SER A 209 4.32 -15.20 14.98
CA SER A 209 5.54 -15.88 15.42
C SER A 209 6.32 -14.95 16.38
N LYS A 210 7.61 -15.24 16.63
CA LYS A 210 8.46 -14.41 17.51
C LYS A 210 8.53 -12.94 17.06
N ALA A 211 8.68 -12.67 15.77
CA ALA A 211 8.86 -11.32 15.23
C ALA A 211 8.00 -11.01 14.00
N LEU A 212 7.45 -12.03 13.34
CA LEU A 212 6.57 -11.89 12.18
C LEU A 212 5.12 -12.04 12.61
N SER A 213 4.24 -11.18 12.10
CA SER A 213 2.79 -11.32 12.25
C SER A 213 2.07 -11.14 10.92
N VAL A 214 0.93 -11.81 10.80
CA VAL A 214 0.03 -11.72 9.65
C VAL A 214 -1.36 -11.38 10.18
N THR A 215 -1.96 -10.30 9.70
CA THR A 215 -3.31 -9.87 10.08
C THR A 215 -4.18 -9.79 8.84
N ARG A 216 -5.37 -10.40 8.91
CA ARG A 216 -6.43 -10.25 7.91
C ARG A 216 -6.98 -8.84 7.92
N MET A 217 -6.83 -8.12 6.81
CA MET A 217 -7.41 -6.77 6.65
C MET A 217 -8.84 -6.82 6.13
N ASP A 218 -9.21 -7.96 5.51
CA ASP A 218 -10.55 -8.35 5.13
C ASP A 218 -10.74 -9.86 5.41
N ALA A 219 -11.94 -10.40 5.19
CA ALA A 219 -12.20 -11.83 5.43
C ALA A 219 -11.24 -12.73 4.62
N VAL A 220 -11.06 -12.42 3.33
CA VAL A 220 -10.17 -13.13 2.40
C VAL A 220 -9.38 -12.14 1.54
N ASN A 221 -8.36 -12.60 0.82
CA ASN A 221 -7.65 -11.86 -0.22
C ASN A 221 -6.88 -10.61 0.23
N THR A 222 -6.90 -10.19 1.49
CA THR A 222 -6.12 -9.03 1.97
C THR A 222 -5.49 -9.26 3.32
N VAL A 223 -4.17 -9.14 3.37
CA VAL A 223 -3.37 -9.31 4.58
C VAL A 223 -2.41 -8.14 4.79
N MET A 224 -2.09 -7.89 6.05
CA MET A 224 -0.95 -7.09 6.49
C MET A 224 0.07 -8.04 7.12
N VAL A 225 1.28 -8.07 6.58
CA VAL A 225 2.40 -8.87 7.08
C VAL A 225 3.45 -7.94 7.67
N GLU A 226 3.78 -8.12 8.94
CA GLU A 226 4.68 -7.22 9.66
C GLU A 226 5.83 -8.01 10.28
N LEU A 227 7.05 -7.59 9.96
CA LEU A 227 8.26 -8.03 10.65
C LEU A 227 8.71 -6.89 11.56
N ASP A 228 8.72 -7.15 12.87
CA ASP A 228 8.91 -6.11 13.90
C ASP A 228 10.15 -5.26 13.64
N GLY A 229 9.96 -3.93 13.62
CA GLY A 229 11.02 -2.96 13.35
C GLY A 229 11.64 -2.98 11.94
N VAL A 230 11.21 -3.87 11.04
CA VAL A 230 11.82 -4.02 9.70
C VAL A 230 10.89 -3.54 8.60
N PHE A 231 9.71 -4.14 8.47
CA PHE A 231 8.72 -3.75 7.45
C PHE A 231 7.27 -4.00 7.88
N SER A 232 6.36 -3.34 7.18
CA SER A 232 4.95 -3.71 7.07
C SER A 232 4.60 -3.83 5.59
N ILE A 233 4.03 -4.96 5.17
CA ILE A 233 3.64 -5.26 3.79
C ILE A 233 2.15 -5.53 3.74
N SER A 234 1.40 -4.67 3.06
CA SER A 234 0.03 -4.96 2.66
C SER A 234 0.05 -5.75 1.35
N ALA A 235 -0.63 -6.89 1.30
CA ALA A 235 -0.81 -7.67 0.08
C ALA A 235 -2.30 -7.92 -0.16
N ASN A 236 -2.75 -7.66 -1.38
CA ASN A 236 -4.13 -7.83 -1.82
C ASN A 236 -4.16 -8.62 -3.13
N ALA A 237 -4.71 -9.85 -3.11
CA ALA A 237 -4.90 -10.63 -4.32
C ALA A 237 -6.06 -10.07 -5.15
N VAL A 238 -5.84 -9.87 -6.44
CA VAL A 238 -6.80 -9.31 -7.38
C VAL A 238 -6.71 -10.00 -8.74
N PRO A 239 -7.82 -10.14 -9.47
CA PRO A 239 -7.81 -10.63 -10.85
C PRO A 239 -7.58 -9.47 -11.84
N ILE A 240 -7.30 -9.81 -13.09
CA ILE A 240 -7.54 -8.90 -14.22
C ILE A 240 -9.00 -9.04 -14.65
N THR A 241 -9.79 -7.97 -14.51
CA THR A 241 -11.21 -8.00 -14.87
C THR A 241 -11.44 -7.90 -16.38
N ASP A 242 -12.66 -8.22 -16.84
CA ASP A 242 -13.03 -8.07 -18.26
C ASP A 242 -12.95 -6.62 -18.71
N ASP A 243 -13.31 -5.69 -17.83
CA ASP A 243 -13.22 -4.26 -18.09
C ASP A 243 -11.76 -3.81 -18.21
N ASP A 244 -10.86 -4.30 -17.35
CA ASP A 244 -9.43 -4.05 -17.46
C ASP A 244 -8.88 -4.55 -18.80
N ASN A 245 -9.20 -5.79 -19.15
CA ASN A 245 -8.77 -6.40 -20.41
C ASN A 245 -9.33 -5.66 -21.62
N ARG A 246 -10.59 -5.21 -21.58
CA ARG A 246 -11.22 -4.44 -22.66
C ARG A 246 -10.55 -3.08 -22.86
N ILE A 247 -10.20 -2.38 -21.77
CA ILE A 247 -9.61 -1.04 -21.81
C ILE A 247 -8.13 -1.11 -22.23
N HIS A 248 -7.37 -2.03 -21.66
CA HIS A 248 -5.92 -2.10 -21.82
C HIS A 248 -5.46 -3.09 -22.88
N LYS A 249 -6.39 -3.94 -23.36
CA LYS A 249 -6.13 -5.01 -24.33
C LYS A 249 -5.01 -5.94 -23.85
N TYR A 250 -5.12 -6.41 -22.61
CA TYR A 250 -4.15 -7.31 -21.99
C TYR A 250 -4.06 -8.70 -22.64
N GLY A 251 -4.95 -9.01 -23.59
CA GLY A 251 -4.99 -10.31 -24.26
C GLY A 251 -5.45 -11.44 -23.33
N ARG A 252 -6.15 -11.12 -22.23
CA ARG A 252 -6.61 -12.14 -21.26
C ARG A 252 -7.50 -13.16 -21.97
N THR A 253 -7.26 -14.43 -21.70
CA THR A 253 -8.06 -15.56 -22.18
C THR A 253 -8.96 -16.07 -21.06
N ASN A 254 -9.94 -16.93 -21.39
CA ASN A 254 -10.84 -17.53 -20.40
C ASN A 254 -10.19 -18.65 -19.57
N THR A 255 -8.88 -18.89 -19.73
CA THR A 255 -8.15 -19.96 -19.05
C THR A 255 -7.35 -19.45 -17.84
N ASP A 256 -7.31 -18.14 -17.62
CA ASP A 256 -6.53 -17.53 -16.55
C ASP A 256 -7.08 -16.14 -16.20
N SER A 257 -7.42 -15.94 -14.92
CA SER A 257 -7.82 -14.63 -14.42
C SER A 257 -6.62 -13.71 -14.14
N LEU A 258 -5.38 -14.21 -14.31
CA LEU A 258 -4.13 -13.47 -14.08
C LEU A 258 -4.10 -12.87 -12.67
N VAL A 259 -4.41 -13.70 -11.68
CA VAL A 259 -4.44 -13.28 -10.28
C VAL A 259 -3.05 -12.80 -9.85
N HIS A 260 -2.98 -11.59 -9.33
CA HIS A 260 -1.74 -10.91 -8.96
C HIS A 260 -1.94 -10.12 -7.66
N LEU A 261 -0.84 -9.51 -7.17
CA LEU A 261 -0.80 -8.78 -5.92
C LEU A 261 -0.76 -7.27 -6.17
N ASP A 262 -1.72 -6.56 -5.59
CA ASP A 262 -1.57 -5.16 -5.23
C ASP A 262 -0.83 -5.09 -3.89
N LEU A 263 0.31 -4.41 -3.87
CA LEU A 263 1.26 -4.40 -2.78
C LEU A 263 1.43 -2.99 -2.19
N GLY A 264 1.68 -2.93 -0.89
CA GLY A 264 2.09 -1.72 -0.19
C GLY A 264 3.22 -2.03 0.77
N PHE A 265 4.41 -1.50 0.51
CA PHE A 265 5.59 -1.67 1.34
C PHE A 265 5.82 -0.45 2.23
N LYS A 266 5.98 -0.67 3.53
CA LYS A 266 6.53 0.31 4.47
C LYS A 266 7.79 -0.28 5.08
N PHE A 267 8.94 0.34 4.86
CA PHE A 267 10.20 -0.08 5.44
C PHE A 267 10.59 0.84 6.61
N HIS A 268 11.06 0.25 7.70
CA HIS A 268 11.36 0.99 8.94
C HIS A 268 12.87 1.08 9.23
N ALA A 269 13.67 0.15 8.70
CA ALA A 269 15.10 0.01 9.05
C ALA A 269 16.03 -0.20 7.84
N LEU A 270 15.83 0.57 6.76
CA LEU A 270 16.73 0.51 5.60
C LEU A 270 18.04 1.26 5.85
N THR A 271 19.14 0.72 5.35
CA THR A 271 20.44 1.41 5.30
C THR A 271 20.52 2.36 4.10
N ASN A 272 21.52 3.25 4.12
CA ASN A 272 21.79 4.14 2.99
C ASN A 272 22.34 3.42 1.74
N HIS A 273 22.60 2.10 1.83
CA HIS A 273 23.12 1.29 0.73
C HIS A 273 22.07 0.44 0.04
N VAL A 274 20.81 0.49 0.49
CA VAL A 274 19.68 -0.23 -0.11
C VAL A 274 19.64 -0.04 -1.64
N ASP A 275 19.38 -1.12 -2.37
CA ASP A 275 19.28 -1.13 -3.83
C ASP A 275 18.12 -2.02 -4.28
N GLY A 276 17.96 -2.23 -5.59
CA GLY A 276 16.81 -2.92 -6.17
C GLY A 276 15.87 -1.96 -6.88
N VAL A 277 14.91 -2.50 -7.63
CA VAL A 277 13.95 -1.71 -8.44
C VAL A 277 13.31 -0.60 -7.59
N LEU A 278 12.65 -0.99 -6.50
CA LEU A 278 12.04 -0.08 -5.54
C LEU A 278 13.07 0.43 -4.53
N GLY A 279 13.92 -0.45 -4.00
CA GLY A 279 14.86 -0.14 -2.91
C GLY A 279 15.78 1.04 -3.21
N GLN A 280 16.29 1.18 -4.43
CA GLN A 280 17.19 2.28 -4.78
C GLN A 280 16.60 3.67 -4.55
N THR A 281 15.26 3.80 -4.60
CA THR A 281 14.53 5.07 -4.43
C THR A 281 14.46 5.53 -2.97
N TYR A 282 14.79 4.65 -2.03
CA TYR A 282 14.87 4.96 -0.60
C TYR A 282 16.24 5.47 -0.17
N ARG A 283 17.23 5.50 -1.07
CA ARG A 283 18.57 6.03 -0.73
C ARG A 283 18.52 7.55 -0.58
N PRO A 284 19.19 8.12 0.44
CA PRO A 284 19.23 9.58 0.63
C PRO A 284 19.83 10.36 -0.55
N ASN A 285 20.74 9.73 -1.30
CA ASN A 285 21.40 10.31 -2.47
C ASN A 285 20.83 9.81 -3.80
N TYR A 286 19.65 9.18 -3.80
CA TYR A 286 18.97 8.78 -5.02
C TYR A 286 18.62 10.04 -5.84
N VAL A 287 19.08 10.06 -7.09
CA VAL A 287 18.68 11.07 -8.06
C VAL A 287 17.75 10.40 -9.05
N ASN A 288 16.49 10.82 -9.05
CA ASN A 288 15.50 10.32 -9.98
C ASN A 288 15.87 10.76 -11.41
N LYS A 289 16.07 9.77 -12.29
CA LYS A 289 16.41 9.97 -13.72
C LYS A 289 15.24 9.73 -14.65
N LEU A 290 14.05 9.48 -14.09
CA LEU A 290 12.84 9.24 -14.87
C LEU A 290 12.34 10.56 -15.44
N ASP A 291 11.78 10.49 -16.64
CA ASP A 291 10.94 11.58 -17.14
C ASP A 291 9.61 11.58 -16.40
N ILE A 292 9.56 12.24 -15.24
CA ILE A 292 8.36 12.35 -14.40
C ILE A 292 7.22 13.14 -15.06
N ARG A 293 7.45 13.76 -16.23
CA ARG A 293 6.39 14.40 -17.04
C ARG A 293 5.76 13.43 -18.02
N ALA A 294 6.42 12.31 -18.32
CA ALA A 294 5.85 11.28 -19.16
C ALA A 294 4.59 10.68 -18.49
N LYS A 295 3.61 10.30 -19.32
CA LYS A 295 2.39 9.63 -18.84
C LYS A 295 2.72 8.29 -18.15
N MET A 296 3.77 7.62 -18.60
CA MET A 296 4.27 6.36 -18.06
C MET A 296 5.79 6.44 -17.93
N PRO A 297 6.33 6.99 -16.82
CA PRO A 297 7.76 6.99 -16.57
C PRO A 297 8.25 5.56 -16.34
N ILE A 298 9.14 5.05 -17.18
CA ILE A 298 9.61 3.65 -17.11
C ILE A 298 10.99 3.61 -16.46
N MET A 299 11.13 2.76 -15.45
CA MET A 299 12.42 2.45 -14.85
C MET A 299 13.17 1.41 -15.67
N GLY A 300 14.22 1.86 -16.34
CA GLY A 300 15.10 1.01 -17.13
C GLY A 300 16.08 0.18 -16.30
N GLY A 301 16.86 -0.65 -17.01
CA GLY A 301 17.91 -1.47 -16.41
C GLY A 301 17.43 -2.81 -15.85
N ALA A 302 16.30 -3.35 -16.33
CA ALA A 302 15.81 -4.70 -15.98
C ALA A 302 16.93 -5.75 -15.82
N PRO A 303 17.93 -5.87 -16.72
CA PRO A 303 18.97 -6.89 -16.60
C PRO A 303 19.74 -6.92 -15.28
N LYS A 304 19.97 -5.79 -14.59
CA LYS A 304 20.71 -5.78 -13.31
C LYS A 304 19.86 -6.23 -12.12
N TYR A 305 18.54 -6.25 -12.27
CA TYR A 305 17.60 -6.68 -11.23
C TYR A 305 17.18 -8.14 -11.39
N ILE A 306 17.49 -8.78 -12.53
CA ILE A 306 17.16 -10.19 -12.75
C ILE A 306 17.84 -11.04 -11.67
N VAL A 307 17.05 -11.92 -11.06
CA VAL A 307 17.53 -13.02 -10.22
C VAL A 307 17.91 -14.15 -11.18
N SER A 308 19.20 -14.52 -11.20
CA SER A 308 19.70 -15.42 -12.25
C SER A 308 19.29 -16.87 -12.01
N SER A 309 19.11 -17.26 -10.75
CA SER A 309 18.52 -18.55 -10.39
C SER A 309 17.00 -18.54 -10.56
N SER A 310 16.40 -19.71 -10.80
CA SER A 310 14.95 -19.88 -10.81
C SER A 310 14.29 -19.78 -9.43
N SER A 311 15.08 -19.78 -8.35
CA SER A 311 14.55 -19.69 -6.99
C SER A 311 14.15 -18.27 -6.64
N LEU A 312 12.90 -18.09 -6.21
CA LEU A 312 12.36 -16.81 -5.76
C LEU A 312 13.11 -16.26 -4.53
N PHE A 313 13.80 -17.10 -3.77
CA PHE A 313 14.57 -16.69 -2.58
C PHE A 313 16.06 -16.43 -2.85
N SER A 314 16.51 -16.55 -4.09
CA SER A 314 17.92 -16.33 -4.41
C SER A 314 18.31 -14.86 -4.33
N THR A 315 19.51 -14.59 -3.82
CA THR A 315 20.01 -13.23 -3.61
C THR A 315 21.13 -12.86 -4.59
N ASP A 316 21.09 -13.44 -5.80
CA ASP A 316 22.15 -13.41 -6.82
C ASP A 316 21.93 -12.35 -7.92
N CYS A 317 21.04 -11.38 -7.71
CA CYS A 317 20.91 -10.24 -8.61
C CYS A 317 22.16 -9.33 -8.53
N ALA A 318 22.47 -8.64 -9.63
CA ALA A 318 23.69 -7.82 -9.71
C ALA A 318 23.72 -6.64 -8.73
N VAL A 319 22.55 -6.22 -8.23
CA VAL A 319 22.40 -5.12 -7.25
C VAL A 319 22.29 -5.62 -5.80
N SER A 320 22.46 -6.92 -5.56
CA SER A 320 22.29 -7.50 -4.24
C SER A 320 23.24 -6.86 -3.22
N ARG A 321 22.66 -6.50 -2.07
CA ARG A 321 23.34 -6.00 -0.87
C ARG A 321 23.19 -6.95 0.32
N PHE A 322 22.44 -8.03 0.12
CA PHE A 322 22.13 -8.98 1.19
C PHE A 322 23.39 -9.68 1.67
N HIS A 323 23.58 -9.72 2.99
CA HIS A 323 24.79 -10.21 3.64
C HIS A 323 26.11 -9.57 3.18
N HIS A 324 26.06 -8.41 2.51
CA HIS A 324 27.27 -7.67 2.17
C HIS A 324 27.81 -7.04 3.46
N ARG A 325 28.66 -7.78 4.18
CA ARG A 325 29.41 -7.24 5.31
C ARG A 325 30.24 -6.07 4.78
N ASN A 326 30.03 -4.87 5.32
CA ASN A 326 30.95 -3.74 5.13
C ASN A 326 32.36 -4.24 5.44
N ASN A 327 33.17 -4.45 4.42
CA ASN A 327 34.56 -4.83 4.58
C ASN A 327 35.39 -3.59 4.93
N SER A 328 35.05 -2.94 6.05
CA SER A 328 35.69 -1.73 6.55
C SER A 328 36.20 -1.93 7.96
N THR A 329 37.19 -2.81 8.15
CA THR A 329 38.35 -2.59 9.04
C THR A 329 39.28 -3.81 9.06
N SER A 330 40.47 -3.71 8.44
CA SER A 330 41.72 -4.28 8.98
C SER A 330 42.92 -3.83 8.14
N THR A 331 43.23 -2.53 8.14
CA THR A 331 44.62 -2.13 7.90
C THR A 331 45.39 -2.45 9.18
N ARG A 332 46.07 -3.59 9.18
CA ARG A 332 47.04 -3.99 10.19
C ARG A 332 48.01 -2.83 10.45
N ARG A 333 48.01 -2.29 11.66
CA ARG A 333 49.17 -1.56 12.19
C ARG A 333 50.33 -2.55 12.25
N ALA A 334 51.31 -2.39 11.37
CA ALA A 334 52.59 -3.05 11.50
C ALA A 334 53.28 -2.50 12.75
N VAL A 335 53.44 -3.35 13.77
CA VAL A 335 54.37 -3.10 14.86
C VAL A 335 55.75 -3.49 14.33
N VAL A 336 56.59 -2.49 14.06
CA VAL A 336 58.02 -2.69 13.83
C VAL A 336 58.67 -2.84 15.20
N SER A 337 59.10 -4.05 15.54
CA SER A 337 59.97 -4.30 16.68
C SER A 337 61.39 -3.88 16.33
N SER A 338 61.90 -2.86 17.01
CA SER A 338 63.32 -2.57 17.10
C SER A 338 64.03 -3.69 17.87
N SER A 339 65.06 -4.28 17.28
CA SER A 339 66.07 -5.04 18.01
C SER A 339 67.41 -4.35 17.80
N ALA A 340 67.94 -3.85 18.91
CA ALA A 340 69.31 -3.41 19.05
C ALA A 340 70.14 -4.61 19.51
N SER A 341 71.24 -4.90 18.82
CA SER A 341 72.50 -5.41 19.34
C SER A 341 73.56 -5.23 18.26
#